data_AF-A0A7W4BK08-F1
#
_entry.id   AF-A0A7W4BK08-F1
#
_cell.length_a   1.000
_cell.length_b   1.000
_cell.length_c   1.000
_cell.angle_alpha   90.00
_cell.angle_beta   90.00
_cell.angle_gamma   90.00
#
_symmetry.space_group_name_H-M   'P 1'
#
loop_
_entity.id
_entity.type
_entity.pdbx_description
1 polymer ?
#
loop_
_entity_poly.entity_id
_entity_poly.type
_entity_poly.pdbx_seq_one_letter_code
_entity_poly.pdbx_strand_id
1 'polypeptide(L)'
;MYKLFYYPLNASMAPHFILEELQTDFELILVDRKNEAHKAASYLSLNPAGRIPTLLDGQQVVFESAAICIHLAEAHPAKMLIPQIGEHNRAACLQWMMYLTNTLQAELMVYFYPQRHSIDSSHISAIVAAQEKRIADIFALLDAQLENQTFLVGEQLSICDFYLFMLAIWADELKQPPLSFEYLNKYLRRLAKRESIINVCKKENLSLVDYQ
;
A
#
# COMPACT_ATOMS: atom_id res chain seq x y z
N MET A 1 -8.67 -16.63 12.95
CA MET A 1 -7.34 -16.01 13.05
C MET A 1 -6.81 -15.80 11.65
N TYR A 2 -6.41 -14.58 11.32
CA TYR A 2 -5.90 -14.25 9.98
C TYR A 2 -4.48 -14.81 9.78
N LYS A 3 -4.15 -15.21 8.55
CA LYS A 3 -2.75 -15.41 8.13
C LYS A 3 -2.45 -14.50 6.96
N LEU A 4 -1.45 -13.62 7.10
CA LEU A 4 -0.99 -12.76 6.04
C LEU A 4 0.33 -13.32 5.48
N PHE A 5 0.26 -13.80 4.25
CA PHE A 5 1.44 -14.17 3.47
C PHE A 5 2.09 -12.90 2.94
N TYR A 6 3.29 -12.59 3.44
CA TYR A 6 3.93 -11.28 3.29
C TYR A 6 5.41 -11.40 2.89
N TYR A 7 5.95 -10.28 2.45
CA TYR A 7 7.40 -10.08 2.32
C TYR A 7 7.69 -8.60 2.65
N PRO A 8 8.79 -8.28 3.37
CA PRO A 8 9.07 -6.90 3.76
C PRO A 8 9.11 -5.91 2.57
N LEU A 9 8.66 -4.68 2.78
CA LEU A 9 8.70 -3.61 1.76
C LEU A 9 7.93 -3.94 0.47
N ASN A 10 6.86 -4.74 0.58
CA ASN A 10 6.00 -5.12 -0.55
C ASN A 10 4.55 -4.73 -0.32
N ALA A 11 3.70 -5.03 -1.30
CA ALA A 11 2.28 -4.68 -1.29
C ALA A 11 1.51 -5.26 -0.08
N SER A 12 2.11 -6.20 0.66
CA SER A 12 1.59 -6.74 1.92
C SER A 12 1.58 -5.74 3.07
N MET A 13 2.37 -4.66 3.00
CA MET A 13 2.47 -3.67 4.08
C MET A 13 1.12 -3.00 4.38
N ALA A 14 0.36 -2.61 3.36
CA ALA A 14 -0.94 -1.97 3.58
C ALA A 14 -1.93 -2.87 4.35
N PRO A 15 -2.15 -4.14 3.95
CA PRO A 15 -2.87 -5.10 4.79
C PRO A 15 -2.30 -5.32 6.18
N HIS A 16 -0.96 -5.34 6.32
CA HIS A 16 -0.30 -5.52 7.60
C HIS A 16 -0.58 -4.35 8.55
N PHE A 17 -0.53 -3.10 8.06
CA PHE A 17 -0.90 -1.92 8.84
C PHE A 17 -2.35 -2.02 9.33
N ILE A 18 -3.26 -2.47 8.46
CA ILE A 18 -4.67 -2.64 8.83
C ILE A 18 -4.82 -3.72 9.90
N LEU A 19 -4.17 -4.88 9.76
CA LEU A 19 -4.22 -5.94 10.78
C LEU A 19 -3.73 -5.45 12.16
N GLU A 20 -2.65 -4.66 12.20
CA GLU A 20 -2.19 -4.00 13.42
C GLU A 20 -3.21 -2.99 13.97
N GLU A 21 -3.79 -2.14 13.11
CA GLU A 21 -4.78 -1.13 13.49
C GLU A 21 -6.08 -1.76 14.04
N LEU A 22 -6.47 -2.91 13.48
CA LEU A 22 -7.61 -3.68 13.97
C LEU A 22 -7.35 -4.26 15.38
N GLN A 23 -6.08 -4.36 15.82
CA GLN A 23 -5.69 -4.98 17.09
C GLN A 23 -6.26 -6.39 17.23
N THR A 24 -6.21 -7.16 16.15
CA THR A 24 -6.69 -8.54 16.09
C THR A 24 -5.51 -9.52 16.05
N ASP A 25 -5.74 -10.77 16.44
CA ASP A 25 -4.73 -11.80 16.32
C ASP A 25 -4.55 -12.23 14.85
N PHE A 26 -3.30 -12.20 14.40
CA PHE A 26 -2.91 -12.68 13.07
C PHE A 26 -1.52 -13.32 13.09
N GLU A 27 -1.28 -14.18 12.11
CA GLU A 27 0.01 -14.80 11.86
C GLU A 27 0.64 -14.21 10.59
N LEU A 28 1.91 -13.83 10.64
CA LEU A 28 2.69 -13.44 9.48
C LEU A 28 3.40 -14.67 8.90
N ILE A 29 3.17 -14.94 7.62
CA ILE A 29 3.83 -16.04 6.90
C ILE A 29 4.78 -15.45 5.86
N LEU A 30 6.09 -15.53 6.13
CA LEU A 30 7.09 -15.03 5.20
C LEU A 30 7.07 -15.87 3.90
N VAL A 31 6.88 -15.21 2.76
CA VAL A 31 7.01 -15.81 1.44
C VAL A 31 8.26 -15.24 0.77
N ASP A 32 9.37 -15.97 0.89
CA ASP A 32 10.67 -15.51 0.41
C ASP A 32 10.70 -15.34 -1.12
N ARG A 33 10.60 -14.09 -1.57
CA ARG A 33 10.64 -13.74 -3.00
C ARG A 33 12.00 -14.03 -3.64
N LYS A 34 13.10 -13.98 -2.87
CA LYS A 34 14.46 -14.20 -3.40
C LYS A 34 14.67 -15.65 -3.81
N ASN A 35 14.03 -16.56 -3.08
CA ASN A 35 14.00 -17.99 -3.39
C ASN A 35 12.76 -18.42 -4.19
N GLU A 36 12.09 -17.46 -4.83
CA GLU A 36 10.90 -17.69 -5.65
C GLU A 36 9.76 -18.44 -4.94
N ALA A 37 9.65 -18.37 -3.61
CA ALA A 37 8.63 -19.10 -2.85
C ALA A 37 7.18 -18.76 -3.28
N HIS A 38 6.96 -17.52 -3.73
CA HIS A 38 5.72 -17.05 -4.35
C HIS A 38 5.35 -17.75 -5.68
N LYS A 39 6.22 -18.61 -6.22
CA LYS A 39 6.00 -19.46 -7.40
C LYS A 39 5.92 -20.95 -7.06
N ALA A 40 6.12 -21.33 -5.80
CA ALA A 40 5.97 -22.71 -5.38
C ALA A 40 4.51 -23.16 -5.49
N ALA A 41 4.29 -24.44 -5.83
CA ALA A 41 2.94 -24.99 -6.01
C ALA A 41 2.03 -24.81 -4.78
N SER A 42 2.59 -24.87 -3.57
CA SER A 42 1.87 -24.65 -2.32
C SER A 42 1.39 -23.21 -2.12
N TYR A 43 2.08 -22.23 -2.69
CA TYR A 43 1.64 -20.84 -2.67
C TYR A 43 0.69 -20.54 -3.83
N LEU A 44 0.98 -21.09 -5.02
CA LEU A 44 0.14 -20.93 -6.20
C LEU A 44 -1.26 -21.54 -6.04
N SER A 45 -1.41 -22.57 -5.20
CA SER A 45 -2.73 -23.10 -4.83
C SER A 45 -3.58 -22.11 -4.02
N LEU A 46 -2.95 -21.13 -3.37
CA LEU A 46 -3.62 -20.03 -2.66
C LEU A 46 -3.78 -18.82 -3.58
N ASN A 47 -2.71 -18.41 -4.26
CA ASN A 47 -2.71 -17.28 -5.16
C ASN A 47 -2.15 -17.66 -6.54
N PRO A 48 -3.03 -17.92 -7.54
CA PRO A 48 -2.60 -18.35 -8.86
C PRO A 48 -1.83 -17.27 -9.63
N ALA A 49 -1.92 -15.99 -9.25
CA ALA A 49 -1.11 -14.93 -9.83
C ALA A 49 0.37 -15.03 -9.41
N GLY A 50 0.67 -15.78 -8.33
CA GLY A 50 2.00 -15.91 -7.75
C GLY A 50 2.58 -14.55 -7.41
N ARG A 51 1.81 -13.72 -6.71
CA ARG A 51 2.17 -12.38 -6.22
C ARG A 51 1.86 -12.30 -4.73
N ILE A 52 2.57 -11.44 -4.02
CA ILE A 52 2.34 -11.17 -2.58
C ILE A 52 1.63 -9.81 -2.50
N PRO A 53 0.64 -9.63 -1.60
CA PRO A 53 0.19 -10.52 -0.51
C PRO A 53 -0.85 -11.59 -0.88
N THR A 54 -1.09 -12.46 0.08
CA THR A 54 -2.31 -13.28 0.17
C THR A 54 -2.78 -13.30 1.62
N LEU A 55 -4.07 -13.15 1.86
CA LEU A 55 -4.71 -13.29 3.17
C LEU A 55 -5.47 -14.62 3.20
N LEU A 56 -5.30 -15.38 4.28
CA LEU A 56 -6.17 -16.48 4.65
C LEU A 56 -7.03 -16.06 5.85
N ASP A 57 -8.34 -16.02 5.66
CA ASP A 57 -9.35 -15.79 6.69
C ASP A 57 -10.18 -17.06 6.88
N GLY A 58 -9.76 -17.90 7.84
CA GLY A 58 -10.34 -19.24 8.00
C GLY A 58 -10.07 -20.11 6.77
N GLN A 59 -11.10 -20.37 5.97
CA GLN A 59 -11.01 -21.09 4.69
C GLN A 59 -11.02 -20.17 3.47
N GLN A 60 -11.31 -18.87 3.66
CA GLN A 60 -11.39 -17.91 2.58
C GLN A 60 -10.00 -17.39 2.25
N VAL A 61 -9.61 -17.48 0.97
CA VAL A 61 -8.36 -16.94 0.46
C VAL A 61 -8.66 -15.68 -0.34
N VAL A 62 -7.96 -14.59 -0.02
CA VAL A 62 -8.07 -13.29 -0.70
C VAL A 62 -6.69 -12.85 -1.15
N PHE A 63 -6.54 -12.50 -2.42
CA PHE A 63 -5.35 -11.84 -2.98
C PHE A 63 -5.74 -10.49 -3.60
N GLU A 64 -4.74 -9.72 -4.03
CA GLU A 64 -4.81 -8.27 -4.27
C GLU A 64 -4.84 -7.44 -2.98
N SER A 65 -3.83 -6.59 -2.79
CA SER A 65 -3.69 -5.80 -1.56
C SER A 65 -4.92 -4.94 -1.27
N ALA A 66 -5.46 -4.26 -2.29
CA ALA A 66 -6.65 -3.40 -2.11
C ALA A 66 -7.89 -4.21 -1.69
N ALA A 67 -8.08 -5.40 -2.29
CA ALA A 67 -9.18 -6.30 -1.93
C ALA A 67 -9.02 -6.82 -0.50
N ILE A 68 -7.80 -7.17 -0.09
CA ILE A 68 -7.51 -7.58 1.29
C ILE A 68 -7.80 -6.42 2.26
N CYS A 69 -7.39 -5.19 1.95
CA CYS A 69 -7.67 -4.03 2.79
C CYS A 69 -9.18 -3.80 2.96
N ILE A 70 -9.95 -3.86 1.87
CA ILE A 70 -11.41 -3.74 1.90
C ILE A 70 -12.03 -4.86 2.73
N HIS A 71 -11.64 -6.13 2.49
CA HIS A 71 -12.13 -7.30 3.23
C HIS A 71 -11.92 -7.15 4.73
N LEU A 72 -10.72 -6.75 5.15
CA LEU A 72 -10.40 -6.55 6.56
C LEU A 72 -11.23 -5.41 7.18
N ALA A 73 -11.43 -4.31 6.46
CA ALA A 73 -12.24 -3.20 6.97
C ALA A 73 -13.74 -3.57 7.07
N GLU A 74 -14.27 -4.31 6.10
CA GLU A 74 -15.67 -4.74 6.09
C GLU A 74 -15.96 -5.86 7.11
N ALA A 75 -14.99 -6.74 7.37
CA ALA A 75 -15.10 -7.73 8.44
C ALA A 75 -15.08 -7.10 9.85
N HIS A 76 -14.64 -5.84 9.98
CA HIS A 76 -14.51 -5.11 11.25
C HIS A 76 -15.18 -3.72 11.20
N PRO A 77 -16.50 -3.65 10.97
CA PRO A 77 -17.20 -2.38 10.74
C PRO A 77 -17.12 -1.40 11.92
N ALA A 78 -16.97 -1.92 13.15
CA ALA A 78 -16.81 -1.13 14.36
C ALA A 78 -15.54 -0.25 14.38
N LYS A 79 -14.54 -0.58 13.54
CA LYS A 79 -13.30 0.19 13.41
C LYS A 79 -13.42 1.34 12.41
N MET A 80 -14.51 1.38 11.62
CA MET A 80 -14.82 2.46 10.67
C MET A 80 -13.70 2.79 9.68
N LEU A 81 -12.84 1.82 9.34
CA LEU A 81 -11.72 2.01 8.39
C LEU A 81 -12.16 2.12 6.92
N ILE A 82 -13.46 1.93 6.67
CA ILE A 82 -14.09 2.18 5.38
C ILE A 82 -15.48 2.75 5.67
N PRO A 83 -15.92 3.84 5.00
CA PRO A 83 -17.28 4.34 5.14
C PRO A 83 -18.30 3.24 4.87
N GLN A 84 -19.45 3.24 5.53
CA GLN A 84 -20.50 2.24 5.34
C GLN A 84 -21.17 2.39 3.96
N ILE A 85 -21.83 1.32 3.52
CA ILE A 85 -22.63 1.37 2.27
C ILE A 85 -23.73 2.42 2.44
N GLY A 86 -23.80 3.35 1.47
CA GLY A 86 -24.76 4.46 1.47
C GLY A 86 -24.25 5.75 2.10
N GLU A 87 -23.11 5.74 2.80
CA GLU A 87 -22.50 6.98 3.30
C GLU A 87 -21.90 7.81 2.17
N HIS A 88 -21.96 9.14 2.31
CA HIS A 88 -21.49 10.10 1.31
C HIS A 88 -20.04 9.84 0.86
N ASN A 89 -19.15 9.54 1.81
CA ASN A 89 -17.73 9.35 1.55
C ASN A 89 -17.36 7.98 0.98
N ARG A 90 -18.32 7.02 0.87
CA ARG A 90 -18.03 5.67 0.37
C ARG A 90 -17.49 5.71 -1.06
N ALA A 91 -18.11 6.51 -1.93
CA ALA A 91 -17.70 6.64 -3.32
C ALA A 91 -16.27 7.21 -3.43
N ALA A 92 -15.96 8.26 -2.66
CA ALA A 92 -14.63 8.85 -2.61
C ALA A 92 -13.58 7.85 -2.07
N CYS A 93 -13.91 7.07 -1.05
CA CYS A 93 -13.03 6.03 -0.50
C CYS A 93 -12.67 4.97 -1.55
N LEU A 94 -13.67 4.43 -2.24
CA LEU A 94 -13.43 3.45 -3.30
C LEU A 94 -12.67 4.06 -4.47
N GLN A 95 -12.99 5.30 -4.87
CA GLN A 95 -12.26 6.02 -5.93
C GLN A 95 -10.77 6.16 -5.57
N TRP A 96 -10.44 6.65 -4.37
CA TRP A 96 -9.05 6.82 -3.96
C TRP A 96 -8.32 5.50 -3.81
N MET A 97 -8.96 4.47 -3.25
CA MET A 97 -8.36 3.12 -3.21
C MET A 97 -8.05 2.61 -4.63
N MET A 98 -8.98 2.77 -5.57
CA MET A 98 -8.77 2.38 -6.97
C MET A 98 -7.70 3.23 -7.65
N TYR A 99 -7.64 4.53 -7.38
CA TYR A 99 -6.61 5.42 -7.93
C TYR A 99 -5.22 5.06 -7.40
N LEU A 100 -5.09 4.73 -6.11
CA LEU A 100 -3.83 4.31 -5.52
C LEU A 100 -3.33 2.99 -6.12
N THR A 101 -4.20 1.99 -6.28
CA THR A 101 -3.79 0.68 -6.82
C THR A 101 -3.62 0.67 -8.34
N ASN A 102 -4.51 1.32 -9.09
CA ASN A 102 -4.49 1.26 -10.57
C ASN A 102 -3.69 2.38 -11.23
N THR A 103 -3.43 3.48 -10.51
CA THR A 103 -2.64 4.61 -11.04
C THR A 103 -1.29 4.68 -10.35
N LEU A 104 -1.24 5.07 -9.06
CA LEU A 104 0.04 5.31 -8.40
C LEU A 104 0.91 4.05 -8.31
N GLN A 105 0.35 2.96 -7.78
CA GLN A 105 1.08 1.69 -7.68
C GLN A 105 1.45 1.14 -9.07
N ALA A 106 0.58 1.28 -10.07
CA ALA A 106 0.88 0.83 -11.42
C ALA A 106 2.10 1.58 -12.01
N GLU A 107 2.15 2.91 -11.86
CA GLU A 107 3.29 3.71 -12.33
C GLU A 107 4.58 3.39 -11.55
N LEU A 108 4.49 3.19 -10.22
CA LEU A 108 5.61 2.72 -9.40
C LEU A 108 6.12 1.34 -9.86
N MET A 109 5.23 0.42 -10.24
CA MET A 109 5.63 -0.90 -10.74
C MET A 109 6.38 -0.81 -12.07
N VAL A 110 6.03 0.13 -12.94
CA VAL A 110 6.82 0.38 -14.16
C VAL A 110 8.18 1.00 -13.80
N TYR A 111 8.23 1.92 -12.84
CA TYR A 111 9.47 2.51 -12.35
C TYR A 111 10.45 1.48 -11.76
N PHE A 112 9.96 0.52 -10.96
CA PHE A 112 10.81 -0.52 -10.34
C PHE A 112 11.15 -1.68 -11.27
N TYR A 113 10.32 -1.94 -12.28
CA TYR A 113 10.53 -3.05 -13.22
C TYR A 113 10.50 -2.59 -14.69
N PRO A 114 11.24 -1.54 -15.09
CA PRO A 114 11.19 -0.97 -16.43
C PRO A 114 11.59 -1.96 -17.52
N GLN A 115 12.43 -2.95 -17.17
CA GLN A 115 12.84 -4.06 -18.04
C GLN A 115 11.68 -4.98 -18.46
N ARG A 116 10.53 -4.91 -17.78
CA ARG A 116 9.31 -5.62 -18.22
C ARG A 116 8.54 -4.87 -19.31
N HIS A 117 8.92 -3.63 -19.58
CA HIS A 117 8.22 -2.72 -20.49
C HIS A 117 9.05 -2.35 -21.73
N SER A 118 10.26 -2.89 -21.87
CA SER A 118 11.06 -2.81 -23.09
C SER A 118 11.91 -4.06 -23.24
N ILE A 119 11.99 -4.57 -24.47
CA ILE A 119 12.94 -5.62 -24.85
C ILE A 119 14.32 -5.05 -25.20
N ASP A 120 14.41 -3.73 -25.38
CA ASP A 120 15.66 -3.00 -25.62
C ASP A 120 16.10 -2.29 -24.34
N SER A 121 17.29 -2.63 -23.86
CA SER A 121 17.86 -2.08 -22.63
C SER A 121 18.22 -0.60 -22.74
N SER A 122 18.42 -0.07 -23.95
CA SER A 122 18.73 1.35 -24.18
C SER A 122 17.56 2.29 -23.82
N HIS A 123 16.32 1.79 -23.83
CA HIS A 123 15.14 2.57 -23.47
C HIS A 123 14.87 2.66 -21.97
N ILE A 124 15.56 1.85 -21.15
CA ILE A 124 15.25 1.72 -19.71
C ILE A 124 15.37 3.05 -18.97
N SER A 125 16.45 3.79 -19.20
CA SER A 125 16.65 5.10 -18.56
C SER A 125 15.59 6.12 -18.95
N ALA A 126 15.09 6.07 -20.19
CA ALA A 126 14.02 6.94 -20.66
C ALA A 126 12.67 6.58 -20.01
N ILE A 127 12.38 5.28 -19.83
CA ILE A 127 11.19 4.82 -19.10
C ILE A 127 11.25 5.31 -17.66
N VAL A 128 12.37 5.12 -16.96
CA VAL A 128 12.54 5.57 -15.57
C VAL A 128 12.31 7.08 -15.46
N ALA A 129 12.93 7.88 -16.31
CA ALA A 129 12.75 9.34 -16.31
C ALA A 129 11.30 9.77 -16.58
N ALA A 130 10.59 9.09 -17.49
CA ALA A 130 9.18 9.35 -17.75
C ALA A 130 8.31 9.03 -16.52
N GLN A 131 8.61 7.94 -15.81
CA GLN A 131 7.86 7.56 -14.61
C GLN A 131 8.14 8.43 -13.41
N GLU A 132 9.36 8.93 -13.22
CA GLU A 132 9.64 9.93 -12.19
C GLU A 132 8.74 11.16 -12.34
N LYS A 133 8.59 11.66 -13.57
CA LYS A 133 7.70 12.79 -13.85
C LYS A 133 6.23 12.45 -13.54
N ARG A 134 5.74 11.32 -14.03
CA ARG A 134 4.33 10.92 -13.84
C ARG A 134 4.00 10.69 -12.38
N ILE A 135 4.88 10.04 -11.63
CA ILE A 135 4.71 9.79 -10.20
C ILE A 135 4.72 11.12 -9.43
N ALA A 136 5.61 12.06 -9.77
CA ALA A 136 5.61 13.39 -9.19
C ALA A 136 4.29 14.16 -9.45
N ASP A 137 3.76 14.10 -10.68
CA ASP A 137 2.46 14.72 -11.01
C ASP A 137 1.32 14.09 -10.19
N ILE A 138 1.36 12.77 -9.94
CA ILE A 138 0.39 12.06 -9.09
C ILE A 138 0.51 12.50 -7.62
N PHE A 139 1.73 12.62 -7.09
CA PHE A 139 1.93 13.11 -5.73
C PHE A 139 1.53 14.57 -5.56
N ALA A 140 1.71 15.42 -6.58
CA ALA A 140 1.19 16.79 -6.57
C ALA A 140 -0.35 16.83 -6.46
N LEU A 141 -1.06 15.91 -7.14
CA LEU A 141 -2.51 15.79 -7.01
C LEU A 141 -2.93 15.34 -5.59
N LEU A 142 -2.22 14.37 -5.04
CA LEU A 142 -2.46 13.88 -3.67
C LEU A 142 -2.15 14.96 -2.62
N ASP A 143 -1.11 15.75 -2.84
CA ASP A 143 -0.75 16.89 -2.00
C ASP A 143 -1.86 17.95 -1.97
N ALA A 144 -2.38 18.33 -3.15
CA ALA A 144 -3.50 19.26 -3.27
C ALA A 144 -4.78 18.72 -2.60
N GLN A 145 -5.07 17.42 -2.74
CA GLN A 145 -6.18 16.78 -2.03
C GLN A 145 -6.06 16.91 -0.49
N LEU A 146 -4.83 16.97 0.02
CA LEU A 146 -4.54 17.01 1.45
C LEU A 146 -4.41 18.43 2.04
N GLU A 147 -4.50 19.48 1.23
CA GLU A 147 -4.33 20.89 1.67
C GLU A 147 -5.14 21.23 2.93
N ASN A 148 -6.41 20.80 2.96
CA ASN A 148 -7.34 21.06 4.05
C ASN A 148 -7.89 19.78 4.68
N GLN A 149 -7.20 18.64 4.54
CA GLN A 149 -7.68 17.37 5.06
C GLN A 149 -6.71 16.70 6.03
N THR A 150 -7.28 16.04 7.04
CA THR A 150 -6.51 15.28 8.04
C THR A 150 -6.20 13.87 7.52
N PHE A 151 -7.11 13.29 6.75
CA PHE A 151 -7.01 11.97 6.12
C PHE A 151 -7.29 12.10 4.63
N LEU A 152 -6.98 11.08 3.83
CA LEU A 152 -7.18 11.16 2.38
C LEU A 152 -8.67 11.31 2.01
N VAL A 153 -9.56 10.78 2.85
CA VAL A 153 -11.01 10.75 2.60
C VAL A 153 -11.78 11.20 3.83
N GLY A 154 -12.34 12.41 3.76
CA GLY A 154 -13.17 12.96 4.82
C GLY A 154 -12.37 13.23 6.10
N GLU A 155 -13.01 13.03 7.25
CA GLU A 155 -12.45 13.41 8.56
C GLU A 155 -11.93 12.21 9.37
N GLN A 156 -11.97 11.00 8.82
CA GLN A 156 -11.61 9.77 9.52
C GLN A 156 -10.52 8.98 8.80
N LEU A 157 -9.71 8.28 9.58
CA LEU A 157 -8.73 7.34 9.07
C LEU A 157 -9.42 6.21 8.29
N SER A 158 -8.85 5.86 7.15
CA SER A 158 -9.38 4.81 6.29
C SER A 158 -8.28 3.88 5.77
N ILE A 159 -8.71 2.80 5.14
CA ILE A 159 -7.83 1.90 4.38
C ILE A 159 -7.00 2.63 3.31
N CYS A 160 -7.49 3.75 2.78
CA CYS A 160 -6.75 4.51 1.77
C CYS A 160 -5.50 5.16 2.36
N ASP A 161 -5.54 5.52 3.65
CA ASP A 161 -4.42 6.19 4.31
C ASP A 161 -3.22 5.24 4.48
N PHE A 162 -3.50 4.00 4.91
CA PHE A 162 -2.49 2.94 5.00
C PHE A 162 -1.93 2.53 3.64
N TYR A 163 -2.79 2.49 2.62
CA TYR A 163 -2.35 2.17 1.27
C TYR A 163 -1.43 3.25 0.70
N LEU A 164 -1.81 4.53 0.86
CA LEU A 164 -0.98 5.65 0.45
C LEU A 164 0.34 5.68 1.24
N PHE A 165 0.33 5.42 2.54
CA PHE A 165 1.55 5.39 3.35
C PHE A 165 2.54 4.31 2.86
N MET A 166 2.05 3.12 2.52
CA MET A 166 2.88 2.08 1.89
C MET A 166 3.52 2.55 0.58
N LEU A 167 2.73 3.16 -0.31
CA LEU A 167 3.24 3.62 -1.60
C LEU A 167 4.20 4.81 -1.45
N ALA A 168 4.02 5.63 -0.42
CA ALA A 168 4.94 6.71 -0.09
C ALA A 168 6.32 6.17 0.32
N ILE A 169 6.36 5.14 1.19
CA ILE A 169 7.62 4.49 1.58
C ILE A 169 8.37 3.93 0.36
N TRP A 170 7.65 3.33 -0.59
CA TRP A 170 8.31 2.83 -1.81
C TRP A 170 8.96 3.96 -2.60
N ALA A 171 8.37 5.14 -2.56
CA ALA A 171 8.78 6.31 -3.33
C ALA A 171 9.83 7.20 -2.64
N ASP A 172 10.34 6.82 -1.45
CA ASP A 172 11.31 7.64 -0.70
C ASP A 172 12.61 7.92 -1.46
N GLU A 173 13.03 7.00 -2.34
CA GLU A 173 14.26 7.12 -3.13
C GLU A 173 14.06 7.82 -4.49
N LEU A 174 12.85 8.31 -4.79
CA LEU A 174 12.61 9.07 -6.02
C LEU A 174 13.29 10.43 -5.96
N LYS A 175 13.65 10.99 -7.14
CA LYS A 175 14.21 12.36 -7.22
C LYS A 175 13.32 13.42 -6.58
N GLN A 176 12.01 13.25 -6.68
CA GLN A 176 11.02 14.07 -5.99
C GLN A 176 10.19 13.15 -5.08
N PRO A 177 10.65 12.91 -3.84
CA PRO A 177 10.00 11.97 -2.94
C PRO A 177 8.72 12.57 -2.34
N PRO A 178 7.81 11.75 -1.80
CA PRO A 178 6.56 12.21 -1.20
C PRO A 178 6.74 13.30 -0.12
N LEU A 179 7.81 13.22 0.68
CA LEU A 179 8.10 14.19 1.75
C LEU A 179 8.54 15.57 1.21
N SER A 180 8.78 15.73 -0.09
CA SER A 180 9.07 17.03 -0.71
C SER A 180 7.83 17.89 -0.97
N PHE A 181 6.63 17.30 -0.91
CA PHE A 181 5.36 17.99 -1.12
C PHE A 181 4.78 18.47 0.22
N GLU A 182 4.24 19.69 0.28
CA GLU A 182 3.99 20.38 1.56
C GLU A 182 2.97 19.67 2.47
N TYR A 183 1.79 19.37 1.94
CA TYR A 183 0.68 18.81 2.70
C TYR A 183 0.81 17.31 2.84
N LEU A 184 1.30 16.62 1.80
CA LEU A 184 1.58 15.19 1.82
C LEU A 184 2.67 14.87 2.86
N ASN A 185 3.72 15.68 2.98
CA ASN A 185 4.72 15.53 4.03
C ASN A 185 4.10 15.62 5.44
N LYS A 186 3.34 16.68 5.72
CA LYS A 186 2.65 16.87 7.02
C LYS A 186 1.73 15.69 7.35
N TYR A 187 1.00 15.21 6.34
CA TYR A 187 0.12 14.05 6.44
C TYR A 187 0.87 12.75 6.74
N LEU A 188 1.94 12.44 5.99
CA LEU A 188 2.73 11.22 6.17
C LEU A 188 3.42 11.19 7.54
N ARG A 189 4.02 12.31 7.97
CA ARG A 189 4.63 12.42 9.31
C ARG A 189 3.62 12.23 10.44
N ARG A 190 2.36 12.64 10.25
CA ARG A 190 1.29 12.38 11.21
C ARG A 190 0.94 10.90 11.26
N LEU A 191 0.82 10.24 10.10
CA LEU A 191 0.57 8.80 10.04
C LEU A 191 1.72 7.96 10.62
N ALA A 192 2.97 8.34 10.38
CA ALA A 192 4.14 7.63 10.90
C ALA A 192 4.21 7.52 12.43
N LYS A 193 3.43 8.35 13.15
CA LYS A 193 3.30 8.31 14.61
C LYS A 193 2.28 7.28 15.11
N ARG A 194 1.51 6.65 14.23
CA ARG A 194 0.53 5.63 14.60
C ARG A 194 1.24 4.35 15.04
N GLU A 195 0.78 3.76 16.13
CA GLU A 195 1.34 2.50 16.66
C GLU A 195 1.31 1.37 15.62
N SER A 196 0.23 1.28 14.84
CA SER A 196 0.11 0.29 13.76
C SER A 196 1.24 0.40 12.73
N ILE A 197 1.57 1.62 12.30
CA ILE A 197 2.67 1.88 11.37
C ILE A 197 4.02 1.58 12.01
N ILE A 198 4.25 2.05 13.24
CA ILE A 198 5.49 1.82 13.98
C ILE A 198 5.75 0.31 14.15
N ASN A 199 4.72 -0.45 14.53
CA ASN A 199 4.81 -1.89 14.76
C ASN A 199 5.14 -2.65 13.48
N VAL A 200 4.47 -2.35 12.37
CA VAL A 200 4.78 -2.96 11.07
C VAL A 200 6.19 -2.63 10.63
N CYS A 201 6.59 -1.35 10.66
CA CYS A 201 7.94 -0.95 10.27
C CYS A 201 8.99 -1.66 11.13
N LYS A 202 8.77 -1.81 12.45
CA LYS A 202 9.63 -2.61 13.32
C LYS A 202 9.67 -4.09 12.92
N LYS A 203 8.53 -4.73 12.67
CA LYS A 203 8.43 -6.15 12.25
C LYS A 203 9.07 -6.42 10.89
N GLU A 204 9.03 -5.43 10.00
CA GLU A 204 9.60 -5.50 8.65
C GLU A 204 11.03 -4.94 8.55
N ASN A 205 11.63 -4.51 9.67
CA ASN A 205 12.96 -3.89 9.75
C ASN A 205 13.12 -2.64 8.86
N LEU A 206 12.10 -1.77 8.84
CA LEU A 206 12.09 -0.51 8.12
C LEU A 206 12.26 0.68 9.07
N SER A 207 13.08 1.65 8.66
CA SER A 207 13.31 2.89 9.40
C SER A 207 12.20 3.90 9.12
N LEU A 208 11.77 4.62 10.15
CA LEU A 208 10.86 5.77 10.04
C LEU A 208 11.58 7.09 10.32
N VAL A 209 12.93 7.11 10.33
CA VAL A 209 13.69 8.30 10.77
C VAL A 209 13.37 9.55 9.95
N ASP A 210 13.14 9.40 8.65
CA ASP A 210 12.82 10.53 7.77
C ASP A 210 11.41 11.08 8.00
N TYR A 211 10.55 10.32 8.70
CA TYR A 211 9.17 10.69 9.02
C TYR A 211 9.00 11.27 10.43
N GLN A 212 10.06 11.29 11.25
CA GLN A 212 10.08 11.87 12.61
C GLN A 212 10.39 13.36 12.57
#